data_AF-A0A0B8SZD6-F1
#
_entry.id   AF-A0A0B8SZD6-F1
#
_cell.length_a   1.000
_cell.length_b   1.000
_cell.length_c   1.000
_cell.angle_alpha   90.00
_cell.angle_beta   90.00
_cell.angle_gamma   90.00
#
_symmetry.space_group_name_H-M   'P 1'
#
loop_
_entity.id
_entity.type
_entity.pdbx_description
1 polymer ?
#
loop_
_entity_poly.entity_id
_entity_poly.type
_entity_poly.pdbx_seq_one_letter_code
_entity_poly.pdbx_strand_id
1 'polypeptide(L)'
;MECAFFYFYDAARNIAECIVRHDLNNFSDESFTIADLLCVNEIGLGTDDISKTNTQLEESLGSYFWKGDLESFAANGSQEGLFVLPNYLTKETWFPSEVAIQPNPLERIIESGGKPYNFRFTDGNVEAFE
;
A
#
# COMPACT_ATOMS: atom_id res chain seq x y z
N MET A 1 0.27 26.59 -4.03
CA MET A 1 0.99 25.35 -3.68
C MET A 1 -0.08 24.34 -3.36
N GLU A 2 -0.45 23.51 -4.32
CA GLU A 2 -1.37 22.41 -4.05
C GLU A 2 -0.60 21.35 -3.25
N CYS A 3 -1.10 21.01 -2.08
CA CYS A 3 -0.51 19.97 -1.25
C CYS A 3 -0.99 18.63 -1.80
N ALA A 4 -0.10 17.87 -2.46
CA ALA A 4 -0.46 16.58 -3.05
C ALA A 4 -0.60 15.46 -2.00
N PHE A 5 0.02 15.64 -0.83
CA PHE A 5 -0.03 14.67 0.27
C PHE A 5 0.44 15.30 1.59
N PHE A 6 0.03 14.71 2.71
CA PHE A 6 0.63 14.99 4.02
C PHE A 6 0.70 13.73 4.88
N TYR A 7 1.69 13.70 5.77
CA TYR A 7 1.95 12.57 6.66
C TYR A 7 1.67 12.93 8.12
N PHE A 8 1.24 11.93 8.89
CA PHE A 8 1.08 12.05 10.33
C PHE A 8 1.30 10.69 11.00
N TYR A 9 1.54 10.72 12.32
CA TYR A 9 1.54 9.51 13.12
C TYR A 9 0.19 9.31 13.79
N ASP A 10 -0.30 8.07 13.80
CA ASP A 10 -1.44 7.70 14.63
C ASP A 10 -0.99 7.43 16.09
N ALA A 11 -1.94 7.06 16.95
CA ALA A 11 -1.68 6.75 18.35
C ALA A 11 -0.76 5.53 18.56
N ALA A 12 -0.69 4.61 17.58
CA ALA A 12 0.19 3.45 17.58
C ALA A 12 1.54 3.74 16.91
N ARG A 13 1.77 4.97 16.45
CA ARG A 13 2.95 5.43 15.70
C ARG A 13 3.09 4.80 14.31
N ASN A 14 1.99 4.36 13.72
CA ASN A 14 1.98 4.05 12.29
C ASN A 14 2.16 5.35 11.50
N ILE A 15 2.83 5.26 10.36
CA ILE A 15 2.91 6.37 9.40
C ILE A 15 1.65 6.32 8.55
N ALA A 16 0.80 7.33 8.70
CA ALA A 16 -0.37 7.50 7.87
C ALA A 16 -0.13 8.64 6.88
N GLU A 17 -0.68 8.49 5.68
CA GLU A 17 -0.62 9.47 4.61
C GLU A 17 -2.04 9.77 4.13
N CYS A 18 -2.36 11.06 3.99
CA CYS A 18 -3.44 11.48 3.12
C CYS A 18 -2.83 11.89 1.79
N ILE A 19 -3.20 11.19 0.73
CA ILE A 19 -2.70 11.38 -0.64
C ILE A 19 -3.83 11.79 -1.58
N VAL A 20 -3.53 12.72 -2.48
CA VAL A 20 -4.44 13.13 -3.56
C VAL A 20 -4.09 12.37 -4.84
N ARG A 21 -5.08 11.72 -5.46
CA ARG A 21 -4.97 11.07 -6.76
C ARG A 21 -5.70 11.89 -7.81
N HIS A 22 -4.96 12.75 -8.52
CA HIS A 22 -5.55 13.66 -9.52
C HIS A 22 -6.15 12.95 -10.75
N ASP A 23 -5.78 11.69 -10.98
CA ASP A 23 -6.31 10.90 -12.11
C ASP A 23 -7.69 10.28 -11.81
N LEU A 24 -8.13 10.27 -10.55
CA LEU A 24 -9.44 9.74 -10.18
C LEU A 24 -10.54 10.77 -10.52
N ASN A 25 -11.64 10.29 -11.09
CA ASN A 25 -12.78 11.13 -11.46
C ASN A 25 -13.76 11.33 -10.30
N ASN A 26 -13.29 11.99 -9.24
CA ASN A 26 -14.02 12.21 -7.99
C ASN A 26 -13.88 13.66 -7.46
N PHE A 27 -13.68 14.62 -8.37
CA PHE A 27 -13.57 16.03 -8.03
C PHE A 27 -14.82 16.55 -7.29
N SER A 28 -14.58 17.40 -6.30
CA SER A 28 -15.62 18.12 -5.53
C SER A 28 -15.18 19.56 -5.32
N ASP A 29 -16.11 20.51 -5.43
CA ASP A 29 -15.95 21.93 -5.12
C ASP A 29 -16.43 22.29 -3.69
N GLU A 30 -16.92 21.30 -2.94
CA GLU A 30 -17.32 21.45 -1.55
C GLU A 30 -16.10 21.58 -0.60
N SER A 31 -16.33 22.15 0.58
CA SER A 31 -15.28 22.24 1.59
C SER A 31 -14.95 20.86 2.15
N PHE A 32 -13.65 20.52 2.21
CA PHE A 32 -13.19 19.24 2.74
C PHE A 32 -13.63 19.01 4.19
N THR A 33 -14.08 17.79 4.46
CA THR A 33 -14.44 17.24 5.76
C THR A 33 -13.87 15.82 5.88
N ILE A 34 -13.93 15.26 7.09
CA ILE A 34 -13.49 13.87 7.30
C ILE A 34 -14.31 12.84 6.50
N ALA A 35 -15.54 13.20 6.10
CA ALA A 35 -16.41 12.34 5.30
C ALA A 35 -15.91 12.19 3.85
N ASP A 36 -14.98 13.05 3.41
CA ASP A 36 -14.40 13.02 2.07
C ASP A 36 -13.20 12.06 1.96
N LEU A 37 -12.80 11.40 3.05
CA LEU A 37 -11.83 10.30 2.99
C LEU A 37 -12.45 9.07 2.32
N LEU A 38 -11.87 8.63 1.21
CA LEU A 38 -12.47 7.64 0.32
C LEU A 38 -12.16 6.20 0.70
N CYS A 39 -10.87 5.89 0.90
CA CYS A 39 -10.41 4.54 1.17
C CYS A 39 -9.00 4.53 1.76
N VAL A 40 -8.56 3.34 2.18
CA VAL A 40 -7.13 3.04 2.30
C VAL A 40 -6.60 2.82 0.89
N ASN A 41 -5.78 3.74 0.40
CA ASN A 41 -5.29 3.69 -0.97
C ASN A 41 -3.93 2.99 -1.10
N GLU A 42 -3.08 3.07 -0.09
CA GLU A 42 -1.79 2.37 -0.08
C GLU A 42 -1.60 1.65 1.26
N ILE A 43 -1.00 0.46 1.23
CA ILE A 43 -0.53 -0.26 2.42
C ILE A 43 0.86 -0.85 2.18
N GLY A 44 1.75 -0.67 3.16
CA GLY A 44 3.14 -1.12 3.07
C GLY A 44 3.33 -2.58 3.44
N LEU A 45 4.00 -3.34 2.58
CA LEU A 45 4.49 -4.69 2.85
C LEU A 45 6.02 -4.70 2.73
N GLY A 46 6.72 -4.52 3.85
CA GLY A 46 8.17 -4.60 3.87
C GLY A 46 8.63 -6.02 3.52
N THR A 47 9.48 -6.16 2.51
CA THR A 47 9.95 -7.47 2.02
C THR A 47 11.45 -7.46 1.74
N ASP A 48 12.11 -8.61 1.69
CA ASP A 48 13.48 -8.75 1.17
C ASP A 48 13.52 -9.20 -0.29
N ASP A 49 12.39 -9.68 -0.82
CA ASP A 49 12.25 -10.18 -2.17
C ASP A 49 10.96 -9.64 -2.81
N ILE A 50 11.11 -8.51 -3.51
CA ILE A 50 10.01 -7.86 -4.22
C ILE A 50 9.48 -8.76 -5.33
N SER A 51 10.34 -9.47 -6.05
CA SER A 51 9.95 -10.35 -7.16
C SER A 51 9.02 -11.47 -6.68
N LYS A 52 9.41 -12.15 -5.59
CA LYS A 52 8.58 -13.16 -4.93
C LYS A 52 7.26 -12.56 -4.46
N THR A 53 7.31 -11.47 -3.72
CA THR A 53 6.11 -10.85 -3.11
C THR A 53 5.12 -10.38 -4.17
N ASN A 54 5.62 -9.75 -5.24
CA ASN A 54 4.81 -9.33 -6.38
C ASN A 54 4.16 -10.55 -7.06
N THR A 55 4.92 -11.60 -7.34
CA THR A 55 4.40 -12.83 -7.96
C THR A 55 3.27 -13.43 -7.13
N GLN A 56 3.44 -13.53 -5.81
CA GLN A 56 2.40 -14.06 -4.92
C GLN A 56 1.13 -13.20 -4.92
N LEU A 57 1.25 -11.87 -4.97
CA LEU A 57 0.10 -10.97 -5.09
C LEU A 57 -0.65 -11.19 -6.41
N GLU A 58 0.08 -11.26 -7.52
CA GLU A 58 -0.50 -11.50 -8.85
C GLU A 58 -1.20 -12.86 -8.92
N GLU A 59 -0.58 -13.92 -8.40
CA GLU A 59 -1.15 -15.26 -8.37
C GLU A 59 -2.37 -15.39 -7.43
N SER A 60 -2.34 -14.73 -6.27
CA SER A 60 -3.38 -14.89 -5.24
C SER A 60 -4.58 -13.97 -5.45
N LEU A 61 -4.35 -12.77 -5.98
CA LEU A 61 -5.38 -11.73 -6.11
C LEU A 61 -5.67 -11.36 -7.57
N GLY A 62 -4.88 -11.80 -8.55
CA GLY A 62 -4.98 -11.31 -9.93
C GLY A 62 -4.61 -9.83 -10.06
N SER A 63 -3.85 -9.29 -9.10
CA SER A 63 -3.30 -7.94 -9.17
C SER A 63 -2.14 -7.89 -10.18
N TYR A 64 -1.46 -6.74 -10.29
CA TYR A 64 -0.39 -6.56 -11.26
C TYR A 64 0.67 -5.59 -10.75
N PHE A 65 1.91 -5.78 -11.19
CA PHE A 65 2.99 -4.81 -11.02
C PHE A 65 2.60 -3.45 -11.61
N TRP A 66 2.50 -2.43 -10.77
CA TRP A 66 2.09 -1.08 -11.15
C TRP A 66 3.27 -0.21 -11.56
N LYS A 67 4.27 -0.06 -10.69
CA LYS A 67 5.41 0.85 -10.91
C LYS A 67 6.59 0.48 -10.01
N GLY A 68 7.79 0.90 -10.40
CA GLY A 68 9.01 0.82 -9.60
C GLY A 68 10.00 -0.15 -10.22
N ASP A 69 10.73 -0.85 -9.37
CA ASP A 69 11.66 -1.91 -9.75
C ASP A 69 11.62 -3.07 -8.74
N LEU A 70 12.16 -4.22 -9.13
CA LEU A 70 12.17 -5.42 -8.29
C LEU A 70 13.38 -5.47 -7.34
N GLU A 71 14.17 -4.40 -7.25
CA GLU A 71 15.39 -4.35 -6.43
C GLU A 71 15.16 -3.58 -5.13
N SER A 72 14.56 -2.40 -5.21
CA SER A 72 14.52 -1.41 -4.13
C SER A 72 13.12 -1.03 -3.67
N PHE A 73 12.18 -0.85 -4.61
CA PHE A 73 10.82 -0.44 -4.30
C PHE A 73 9.89 -0.69 -5.49
N ALA A 74 8.77 -1.36 -5.24
CA ALA A 74 7.69 -1.51 -6.20
C ALA A 74 6.33 -1.15 -5.60
N ALA A 75 5.35 -0.93 -6.47
CA ALA A 75 3.94 -0.91 -6.15
C ALA A 75 3.20 -1.96 -6.98
N ASN A 76 2.23 -2.64 -6.38
CA ASN A 76 1.38 -3.66 -7.01
C ASN A 76 -0.10 -3.35 -6.71
N GLY A 77 -0.97 -3.44 -7.72
CA GLY A 77 -2.40 -3.11 -7.60
C GLY A 77 -2.85 -2.10 -8.64
N SER A 78 -3.79 -1.23 -8.29
CA SER A 78 -4.34 -0.18 -9.18
C SER A 78 -4.45 1.17 -8.46
N GLN A 79 -4.89 2.22 -9.16
CA GLN A 79 -5.02 3.56 -8.55
C GLN A 79 -6.04 3.60 -7.41
N GLU A 80 -6.97 2.66 -7.36
CA GLU A 80 -7.95 2.48 -6.29
C GLU A 80 -7.35 1.86 -5.02
N GLY A 81 -6.25 1.11 -5.14
CA GLY A 81 -5.57 0.44 -4.04
C GLY A 81 -4.23 -0.19 -4.44
N LEU A 82 -3.15 0.16 -3.74
CA LEU A 82 -1.80 -0.36 -3.97
C LEU A 82 -1.21 -1.02 -2.72
N PHE A 83 -0.48 -2.11 -2.93
CA PHE A 83 0.55 -2.55 -2.02
C PHE A 83 1.87 -1.88 -2.39
N VAL A 84 2.54 -1.26 -1.43
CA VAL A 84 3.89 -0.71 -1.62
C VAL A 84 4.92 -1.65 -0.99
N LEU A 85 5.91 -2.03 -1.79
CA LEU A 85 6.83 -3.15 -1.54
C LEU A 85 8.28 -2.63 -1.46
N PRO A 86 8.68 -1.92 -0.39
CA PRO A 86 10.07 -1.57 -0.20
C PRO A 86 10.90 -2.82 0.13
N ASN A 87 12.08 -2.92 -0.49
CA ASN A 87 13.06 -3.93 -0.11
C ASN A 87 13.84 -3.47 1.13
N TYR A 88 13.59 -4.08 2.29
CA TYR A 88 14.26 -3.69 3.54
C TYR A 88 15.76 -4.01 3.59
N LEU A 89 16.29 -4.77 2.62
CA LEU A 89 17.73 -4.97 2.47
C LEU A 89 18.43 -3.80 1.76
N THR A 90 17.68 -2.97 1.04
CA THR A 90 18.22 -1.82 0.28
C THR A 90 17.71 -0.47 0.79
N LYS A 91 16.57 -0.46 1.47
CA LYS A 91 15.98 0.73 2.10
C LYS A 91 15.78 0.48 3.58
N GLU A 92 16.40 1.30 4.40
CA GLU A 92 16.36 1.13 5.86
C GLU A 92 15.05 1.64 6.47
N THR A 93 14.54 2.77 5.99
CA THR A 93 13.42 3.50 6.63
C THR A 93 12.30 3.85 5.67
N TRP A 94 11.09 3.97 6.22
CA TRP A 94 9.92 4.50 5.52
C TRP A 94 10.04 6.01 5.37
N PHE A 95 10.04 6.52 4.14
CA PHE A 95 9.87 7.96 3.91
C PHE A 95 8.51 8.45 4.43
N PRO A 96 8.39 9.64 5.03
CA PRO A 96 9.42 10.65 5.34
C PRO A 96 10.00 10.53 6.76
N SER A 97 10.07 9.31 7.30
CA SER A 97 10.39 9.03 8.70
C SER A 97 11.74 8.33 8.89
N GLU A 98 12.11 8.15 10.15
CA GLU A 98 13.23 7.29 10.59
C GLU A 98 12.74 5.89 11.05
N VAL A 99 11.48 5.53 10.78
CA VAL A 99 10.93 4.23 11.15
C VAL A 99 11.50 3.17 10.22
N ALA A 100 12.13 2.15 10.81
CA ALA A 100 12.70 1.05 10.04
C ALA A 100 11.62 0.27 9.28
N ILE A 101 11.94 -0.14 8.04
CA ILE A 101 11.08 -1.04 7.28
C ILE A 101 11.23 -2.45 7.87
N GLN A 102 10.11 -3.09 8.17
CA GLN A 102 10.04 -4.42 8.74
C GLN A 102 8.95 -5.24 8.05
N PRO A 103 9.09 -6.57 7.94
CA PRO A 103 8.05 -7.47 7.42
C PRO A 103 6.94 -7.67 8.46
N ASN A 104 6.29 -6.59 8.87
CA ASN A 104 5.23 -6.63 9.88
C ASN A 104 4.01 -7.40 9.36
N PRO A 105 3.41 -8.28 10.17
CA PRO A 105 2.28 -9.08 9.72
C PRO A 105 1.06 -8.19 9.47
N LEU A 106 0.30 -8.55 8.43
CA LEU A 106 -0.96 -7.90 8.07
C LEU A 106 -2.03 -8.96 7.82
N GLU A 107 -3.19 -8.83 8.45
CA GLU A 107 -4.36 -9.67 8.20
C GLU A 107 -5.59 -8.80 7.97
N ARG A 108 -6.15 -8.77 6.76
CA ARG A 108 -7.30 -7.91 6.42
C ARG A 108 -8.15 -8.57 5.34
N ILE A 109 -9.39 -8.08 5.18
CA ILE A 109 -10.19 -8.39 4.00
C ILE A 109 -9.80 -7.39 2.92
N ILE A 110 -9.48 -7.88 1.73
CA ILE A 110 -9.14 -7.08 0.55
C ILE A 110 -10.07 -7.46 -0.58
N GLU A 111 -10.56 -6.45 -1.31
CA GLU A 111 -11.36 -6.69 -2.51
C GLU A 111 -10.44 -6.72 -3.74
N SER A 112 -10.56 -7.76 -4.56
CA SER A 112 -9.92 -7.85 -5.87
C SER A 112 -10.89 -8.41 -6.89
N GLY A 113 -10.97 -7.80 -8.07
CA GLY A 113 -11.90 -8.22 -9.12
C GLY A 113 -13.37 -8.26 -8.70
N GLY A 114 -13.77 -7.41 -7.72
CA GLY A 114 -15.12 -7.37 -7.15
C GLY A 114 -15.44 -8.51 -6.19
N LYS A 115 -14.43 -9.25 -5.70
CA LYS A 115 -14.57 -10.31 -4.71
C LYS A 115 -13.73 -10.04 -3.47
N PRO A 116 -14.24 -10.32 -2.26
CA PRO A 116 -13.45 -10.24 -1.04
C PRO A 116 -12.53 -11.46 -0.90
N TYR A 117 -11.34 -11.21 -0.37
CA TYR A 117 -10.36 -12.22 0.02
C TYR A 117 -9.89 -11.94 1.45
N ASN A 118 -9.77 -12.97 2.26
CA ASN A 118 -8.97 -12.94 3.47
C ASN A 118 -7.51 -12.90 3.07
N PHE A 119 -6.88 -11.75 3.27
CA PHE A 119 -5.48 -11.50 2.94
C PHE A 119 -4.62 -11.63 4.20
N ARG A 120 -3.53 -12.37 4.08
CA ARG A 120 -2.47 -12.47 5.09
C ARG A 120 -1.12 -12.17 4.47
N PHE A 121 -0.36 -11.31 5.12
CA PHE A 121 1.07 -11.17 4.94
C PHE A 121 1.78 -11.54 6.23
N THR A 122 2.67 -12.52 6.22
CA THR A 122 3.40 -12.97 7.41
C THR A 122 4.75 -13.55 7.00
N ASP A 123 5.83 -13.15 7.70
CA ASP A 123 7.19 -13.61 7.43
C ASP A 123 7.61 -13.52 5.95
N GLY A 124 7.22 -12.44 5.27
CA GLY A 124 7.55 -12.22 3.86
C GLY A 124 6.78 -13.13 2.88
N ASN A 125 5.65 -13.71 3.29
CA ASN A 125 4.78 -14.51 2.45
C ASN A 125 3.38 -13.90 2.37
N VAL A 126 2.82 -13.90 1.16
CA VAL A 126 1.44 -13.51 0.89
C VAL A 126 0.57 -14.75 0.72
N GLU A 127 -0.58 -14.75 1.37
CA GLU A 127 -1.66 -15.70 1.20
C GLU A 127 -2.98 -14.94 1.01
N ALA A 128 -3.80 -15.34 0.04
CA ALA A 128 -5.17 -14.86 -0.08
C ALA A 128 -6.12 -16.02 -0.34
N PHE A 129 -7.25 -16.03 0.37
CA PHE A 129 -8.28 -17.06 0.24
C PHE A 129 -9.68 -16.46 0.41
N GLU A 130 -10.64 -16.97 -0.36
CA GLU A 130 -12.04 -16.55 -0.29
C GLU A 130 -12.66 -16.87 1.09
#